data_AF-A0A937YV37-F1
#
_entry.id   AF-A0A937YV37-F1
#
_cell.length_a   1.000
_cell.length_b   1.000
_cell.length_c   1.000
_cell.angle_alpha   90.00
_cell.angle_beta   90.00
_cell.angle_gamma   90.00
#
_symmetry.space_group_name_H-M   'P 1'
#
loop_
_entity.id
_entity.type
_entity.pdbx_description
1 polymer ?
#
loop_
_entity_poly.entity_id
_entity_poly.type
_entity_poly.pdbx_seq_one_letter_code
_entity_poly.pdbx_strand_id
1 'polypeptide(L)'
;MQNRSALYAGGCVIGVAIILLLFGLIFLLGSQGKPAIILTGVIMVAVGIAAGVFAIRKLGQITNTAPDTVDQRILNLATMSGGEVTAAEVVGALMIPVADAQRALERLVSQGLAEHKVRGDDLYYAFPGIATVRKTKRCAYCGAEYPLREPGHKCPACGGILEVVEAKE
;
A
#
# COMPACT_ATOMS: atom_id res chain seq x y z
N MET A 1 4.20 -14.35 -7.22
CA MET A 1 3.86 -14.84 -8.58
C MET A 1 2.39 -15.26 -8.77
N GLN A 2 1.55 -15.31 -7.72
CA GLN A 2 0.12 -15.72 -7.77
C GLN A 2 -0.82 -14.79 -8.58
N ASN A 3 -0.46 -13.53 -8.82
CA ASN A 3 -1.37 -12.53 -9.40
C ASN A 3 -1.55 -12.60 -10.93
N ARG A 4 -0.59 -13.18 -11.67
CA ARG A 4 -0.67 -13.17 -13.15
C ARG A 4 -1.76 -14.10 -13.68
N SER A 5 -1.95 -15.27 -13.08
CA SER A 5 -2.99 -16.24 -13.47
C SER A 5 -4.41 -15.74 -13.19
N ALA A 6 -4.61 -14.98 -12.10
CA ALA A 6 -5.90 -14.36 -11.79
C ALA A 6 -6.26 -13.25 -12.79
N LEU A 7 -5.26 -12.49 -13.27
CA LEU A 7 -5.43 -11.44 -14.27
C LEU A 7 -5.84 -12.01 -15.64
N TYR A 8 -5.18 -13.09 -16.08
CA TYR A 8 -5.54 -13.78 -17.33
C TYR A 8 -6.91 -14.46 -17.23
N ALA A 9 -7.22 -15.09 -16.10
CA ALA A 9 -8.54 -15.70 -15.89
C ALA A 9 -9.67 -14.66 -15.91
N GLY A 10 -9.47 -13.49 -15.29
CA GLY A 10 -10.43 -12.38 -15.36
C GLY A 10 -10.61 -11.84 -16.79
N GLY A 11 -9.51 -11.66 -17.52
CA GLY A 11 -9.55 -11.24 -18.93
C GLY A 11 -10.29 -12.22 -19.85
N CYS A 12 -10.05 -13.53 -19.68
CA CYS A 12 -10.77 -14.55 -20.44
C CYS A 12 -12.28 -14.55 -20.16
N VAL A 13 -12.71 -14.40 -18.90
CA VAL A 13 -14.13 -14.38 -18.55
C VAL A 13 -14.83 -13.15 -19.14
N ILE A 14 -14.18 -11.98 -19.12
CA ILE A 14 -14.72 -10.75 -19.71
C ILE A 14 -14.83 -10.90 -21.23
N GLY A 15 -13.82 -11.45 -21.90
CA GLY A 15 -13.85 -11.71 -23.34
C GLY A 15 -14.99 -12.66 -23.74
N VAL A 16 -15.17 -13.76 -23.00
CA VAL A 16 -16.27 -14.71 -23.22
C VAL A 16 -17.64 -14.05 -23.00
N ALA A 17 -17.78 -13.20 -21.97
CA ALA A 17 -19.02 -12.48 -21.70
C ALA A 17 -19.39 -11.49 -22.83
N ILE A 18 -18.40 -10.78 -23.40
CA ILE A 18 -18.60 -9.87 -24.54
C ILE A 18 -19.05 -10.63 -25.79
N ILE A 19 -18.43 -11.78 -26.08
CA ILE A 19 -18.81 -12.64 -27.21
C ILE A 19 -20.25 -13.15 -27.04
N LEU A 20 -20.61 -13.61 -25.84
CA LEU A 20 -21.96 -14.07 -25.51
C LEU A 20 -23.01 -12.96 -25.65
N LEU A 21 -22.69 -11.73 -25.22
CA LEU A 21 -23.57 -10.57 -25.37
C LEU A 21 -23.78 -10.19 -26.83
N LEU A 22 -22.71 -10.17 -27.64
CA LEU A 22 -22.79 -9.87 -29.07
C LEU A 22 -23.65 -10.92 -29.80
N PHE A 23 -23.41 -12.21 -29.55
CA PHE A 23 -24.21 -13.29 -30.15
C PHE A 23 -25.67 -13.23 -29.71
N GLY A 24 -25.94 -12.98 -28.43
CA GLY A 24 -27.31 -12.82 -27.91
C GLY A 24 -28.04 -11.66 -28.56
N LEU A 25 -27.37 -10.52 -28.77
CA LEU A 25 -27.94 -9.35 -29.41
C LEU A 25 -28.26 -9.59 -30.89
N ILE A 26 -27.35 -10.26 -31.62
CA ILE A 26 -27.54 -10.64 -33.03
C ILE A 26 -28.75 -11.59 -33.16
N PHE A 27 -28.88 -12.56 -32.26
CA PHE A 27 -30.03 -13.47 -32.22
C PHE A 27 -31.36 -12.76 -31.94
N LEU A 28 -31.34 -11.74 -31.08
CA LEU A 28 -32.53 -10.94 -30.77
C LEU A 28 -32.99 -10.11 -31.97
N LEU A 29 -32.03 -9.46 -32.66
CA LEU A 29 -32.27 -8.64 -33.86
C LEU A 29 -32.77 -9.48 -35.04
N GLY A 30 -32.32 -10.74 -35.15
CA GLY A 30 -32.72 -11.66 -36.21
C GLY A 30 -34.01 -12.45 -35.95
N SER A 31 -34.72 -12.22 -34.83
CA SER A 31 -35.72 -13.19 -34.35
C SER A 31 -36.98 -13.34 -35.21
N GLN A 32 -37.26 -12.42 -36.14
CA GLN A 32 -38.36 -12.49 -37.14
C GLN A 32 -39.71 -12.97 -36.54
N GLY A 33 -39.97 -12.70 -35.25
CA GLY A 33 -41.20 -13.10 -34.55
C GLY A 33 -41.30 -14.58 -34.11
N LYS A 34 -40.24 -15.39 -34.24
CA LYS A 34 -40.24 -16.78 -33.76
C LYS A 34 -39.98 -16.84 -32.24
N PRO A 35 -40.95 -17.28 -31.40
CA PRO A 35 -40.83 -17.20 -29.94
C PRO A 35 -39.66 -18.03 -29.38
N ALA A 36 -39.31 -19.14 -30.02
CA ALA A 36 -38.16 -19.98 -29.62
C ALA A 36 -36.81 -19.25 -29.74
N ILE A 37 -36.66 -18.36 -30.73
CA ILE A 37 -35.41 -17.62 -30.97
C ILE A 37 -35.28 -16.47 -29.97
N ILE A 38 -36.42 -15.83 -29.64
CA ILE A 38 -36.48 -14.76 -28.63
C ILE A 38 -36.08 -15.30 -27.25
N LEU A 39 -36.62 -16.46 -26.84
CA LEU A 39 -36.28 -17.08 -25.56
C LEU A 39 -34.77 -17.40 -25.47
N THR A 40 -34.21 -17.95 -26.54
CA THR A 40 -32.78 -18.32 -26.60
C THR A 40 -31.88 -17.09 -26.50
N GLY A 41 -32.22 -16.00 -27.20
CA GLY A 41 -31.46 -14.75 -27.14
C GLY A 41 -31.52 -14.09 -25.75
N VAL A 42 -32.69 -14.08 -25.10
CA VAL A 42 -32.84 -13.55 -23.74
C VAL A 42 -31.99 -14.33 -22.73
N ILE A 43 -31.96 -15.66 -22.82
CA ILE A 43 -31.13 -16.50 -21.93
C ILE A 43 -29.64 -16.21 -22.13
N MET A 44 -29.15 -16.12 -23.38
CA MET A 44 -27.73 -15.78 -23.63
C MET A 44 -27.36 -14.41 -23.06
N VAL A 45 -28.21 -13.40 -23.24
CA VAL A 45 -27.97 -12.06 -22.70
C VAL A 45 -27.95 -12.07 -21.17
N ALA A 46 -28.91 -12.75 -20.54
CA ALA A 46 -28.97 -12.88 -19.08
C ALA A 46 -27.72 -13.55 -18.50
N VAL A 47 -27.25 -14.64 -19.13
CA VAL A 47 -26.02 -15.34 -18.74
C VAL A 47 -24.78 -14.46 -18.93
N GLY A 48 -24.70 -13.73 -20.07
CA GLY A 48 -23.60 -12.79 -20.34
C GLY A 48 -23.52 -11.68 -19.30
N ILE A 49 -24.65 -11.07 -18.92
CA ILE A 49 -24.73 -10.04 -17.88
C ILE A 49 -24.32 -10.61 -16.53
N ALA A 50 -24.86 -11.78 -16.15
CA ALA A 50 -24.55 -12.41 -14.87
C ALA A 50 -23.04 -12.73 -14.74
N ALA A 51 -22.43 -13.28 -15.79
CA ALA A 51 -21.00 -13.56 -15.84
C ALA A 51 -20.16 -12.27 -15.77
N GLY A 52 -20.57 -11.22 -16.48
CA GLY A 52 -19.90 -9.92 -16.44
C GLY A 52 -19.94 -9.28 -15.06
N VAL A 53 -21.12 -9.23 -14.42
CA VAL A 53 -21.29 -8.69 -13.06
C VAL A 53 -20.49 -9.50 -12.05
N PHE A 54 -20.46 -10.83 -12.16
CA PHE A 54 -19.67 -11.69 -11.29
C PHE A 54 -18.16 -11.42 -11.45
N ALA A 55 -17.68 -11.29 -12.68
CA ALA A 55 -16.28 -10.96 -12.97
C ALA A 55 -15.89 -9.60 -12.41
N ILE A 56 -16.71 -8.56 -12.63
CA ILE A 56 -16.47 -7.20 -12.11
C ILE A 56 -16.45 -7.21 -10.58
N ARG A 57 -17.40 -7.89 -9.93
CA ARG A 57 -17.44 -7.99 -8.47
C ARG A 57 -16.21 -8.68 -7.91
N LYS A 58 -15.80 -9.80 -8.51
CA LYS A 58 -14.61 -10.54 -8.08
C LYS A 58 -13.34 -9.74 -8.30
N LEU A 59 -13.25 -9.00 -9.42
CA LEU A 59 -12.13 -8.10 -9.69
C LEU A 59 -12.08 -6.94 -8.69
N GLY A 60 -13.23 -6.35 -8.39
CA GLY A 60 -13.39 -5.32 -7.37
C GLY A 60 -13.01 -5.80 -5.96
N GLN A 61 -13.25 -7.07 -5.65
CA GLN A 61 -12.83 -7.68 -4.39
C GLN A 61 -11.31 -7.90 -4.32
N ILE A 62 -10.68 -8.27 -5.44
CA ILE A 62 -9.22 -8.40 -5.53
C ILE A 62 -8.56 -7.00 -5.41
N THR A 63 -9.16 -5.95 -5.97
CA THR A 63 -8.62 -4.58 -5.87
C THR A 63 -8.98 -3.87 -4.57
N ASN A 64 -10.12 -4.17 -3.92
CA ASN A 64 -10.42 -3.64 -2.57
C ASN A 64 -9.59 -4.31 -1.49
N THR A 65 -9.06 -5.50 -1.78
CA THR A 65 -7.91 -6.03 -1.06
C THR A 65 -6.65 -5.44 -1.69
N ALA A 66 -6.49 -4.12 -1.65
CA ALA A 66 -5.24 -3.44 -1.95
C ALA A 66 -4.48 -3.20 -0.62
N PRO A 67 -3.72 -4.19 -0.14
CA PRO A 67 -2.58 -4.03 0.77
C PRO A 67 -1.84 -2.71 0.59
N ASP A 68 -1.68 -2.31 -0.67
CA ASP A 68 -0.82 -1.22 -1.10
C ASP A 68 -1.27 0.13 -0.55
N THR A 69 -2.55 0.34 -0.25
CA THR A 69 -3.01 1.62 0.33
C THR A 69 -2.67 1.76 1.80
N VAL A 70 -2.77 0.67 2.57
CA VAL A 70 -2.40 0.66 4.00
C VAL A 70 -0.89 0.72 4.13
N ASP A 71 -0.17 -0.05 3.32
CA ASP A 71 1.30 -0.08 3.31
C ASP A 71 1.87 1.29 2.92
N GLN A 72 1.34 1.94 1.88
CA GLN A 72 1.75 3.31 1.50
C GLN A 72 1.41 4.34 2.59
N ARG A 73 0.26 4.21 3.25
CA ARG A 73 -0.11 5.11 4.36
C ARG A 73 0.80 4.93 5.57
N ILE A 74 1.20 3.69 5.89
CA ILE A 74 2.17 3.40 6.95
C ILE A 74 3.54 3.96 6.58
N LEU A 75 4.00 3.80 5.33
CA LEU A 75 5.27 4.38 4.87
C LEU A 75 5.25 5.93 4.92
N ASN A 76 4.13 6.54 4.57
CA ASN A 76 3.96 7.99 4.68
C ASN A 76 3.96 8.45 6.16
N LEU A 77 3.31 7.69 7.03
CA LEU A 77 3.36 7.92 8.48
C LEU A 77 4.80 7.81 9.00
N ALA A 78 5.53 6.76 8.62
CA ALA A 78 6.94 6.58 8.97
C ALA A 78 7.82 7.72 8.44
N THR A 79 7.50 8.29 7.28
CA THR A 79 8.22 9.45 6.74
C THR A 79 7.99 10.70 7.61
N MET A 80 6.78 10.87 8.15
CA MET A 80 6.45 11.99 9.03
C MET A 80 7.02 11.81 10.44
N SER A 81 7.15 10.58 10.93
CA SER A 81 7.68 10.26 12.28
C SER A 81 9.19 10.04 12.33
N GLY A 82 9.93 10.25 11.23
CA GLY A 82 11.39 10.14 11.21
C GLY A 82 11.94 8.73 10.97
N GLY A 83 11.10 7.79 10.54
CA GLY A 83 11.48 6.45 10.10
C GLY A 83 11.27 5.35 11.12
N GLU A 84 10.66 5.65 12.28
CA GLU A 84 10.25 4.65 13.27
C GLU A 84 8.77 4.85 13.61
N VAL A 85 8.01 3.76 13.73
CA VAL A 85 6.59 3.79 14.11
C VAL A 85 6.25 2.62 15.01
N THR A 86 5.30 2.85 15.92
CA THR A 86 4.71 1.80 16.77
C THR A 86 3.39 1.28 16.19
N ALA A 87 2.98 0.07 16.60
CA ALA A 87 1.66 -0.45 16.23
C ALA A 87 0.52 0.46 16.75
N ALA A 88 0.70 1.07 17.92
CA ALA A 88 -0.26 2.00 18.50
C ALA A 88 -0.40 3.29 17.68
N GLU A 89 0.71 3.86 17.19
CA GLU A 89 0.67 5.03 16.29
C GLU A 89 -0.02 4.73 14.98
N VAL A 90 0.25 3.57 14.37
CA VAL A 90 -0.41 3.17 13.12
C VAL A 90 -1.92 3.07 13.33
N VAL A 91 -2.37 2.47 14.44
CA VAL A 91 -3.80 2.37 14.78
C VAL A 91 -4.41 3.76 15.02
N GLY A 92 -3.72 4.62 15.76
CA GLY A 92 -4.19 5.98 16.04
C GLY A 92 -4.25 6.88 14.80
N ALA A 93 -3.26 6.77 13.91
CA ALA A 93 -3.15 7.63 12.74
C ALA A 93 -4.03 7.15 11.56
N LEU A 94 -4.12 5.84 11.34
CA LEU A 94 -4.92 5.29 10.24
C LEU A 94 -6.35 4.92 10.65
N MET A 95 -6.67 4.94 11.95
CA MET A 95 -8.00 4.57 12.49
C MET A 95 -8.43 3.16 12.05
N ILE A 96 -7.49 2.21 12.05
CA ILE A 96 -7.71 0.81 11.64
C ILE A 96 -7.65 -0.15 12.84
N PRO A 97 -8.30 -1.32 12.77
CA PRO A 97 -8.20 -2.34 13.80
C PRO A 97 -6.75 -2.79 14.04
N VAL A 98 -6.40 -3.05 15.30
CA VAL A 98 -5.04 -3.47 15.72
C VAL A 98 -4.55 -4.71 14.95
N ALA A 99 -5.44 -5.68 14.73
CA ALA A 99 -5.11 -6.91 14.00
C ALA A 99 -4.72 -6.65 12.54
N ASP A 100 -5.34 -5.65 11.90
CA ASP A 100 -5.02 -5.30 10.51
C ASP A 100 -3.73 -4.47 10.43
N ALA A 101 -3.50 -3.58 11.40
CA ALA A 101 -2.25 -2.84 11.53
C ALA A 101 -1.05 -3.76 11.73
N GLN A 102 -1.16 -4.76 12.62
CA GLN A 102 -0.11 -5.75 12.86
C GLN A 102 0.19 -6.57 11.61
N ARG A 103 -0.83 -7.09 10.92
CA ARG A 103 -0.63 -7.83 9.66
C ARG A 103 0.05 -6.99 8.58
N ALA A 104 -0.29 -5.70 8.49
CA ALA A 104 0.33 -4.80 7.51
C ALA A 104 1.81 -4.53 7.87
N LEU A 105 2.12 -4.30 9.14
CA LEU A 105 3.49 -4.12 9.62
C LEU A 105 4.34 -5.39 9.43
N GLU A 106 3.82 -6.57 9.80
CA GLU A 106 4.49 -7.85 9.56
C GLU A 106 4.73 -8.11 8.07
N ARG A 107 3.77 -7.74 7.21
CA ARG A 107 3.95 -7.81 5.76
C ARG A 107 5.11 -6.92 5.30
N LEU A 108 5.18 -5.67 5.76
CA LEU A 108 6.28 -4.75 5.44
C LEU A 108 7.64 -5.28 5.93
N VAL A 109 7.68 -5.95 7.09
CA VAL A 109 8.88 -6.63 7.58
C VAL A 109 9.27 -7.79 6.68
N SER A 110 8.32 -8.66 6.30
CA SER A 110 8.60 -9.79 5.40
C SER A 110 9.07 -9.37 4.01
N GLN A 111 8.73 -8.15 3.57
CA GLN A 111 9.19 -7.56 2.33
C GLN A 111 10.59 -6.91 2.44
N GLY A 112 11.16 -6.85 3.65
CA GLY A 112 12.44 -6.20 3.93
C GLY A 112 12.38 -4.68 3.93
N LEU A 113 11.18 -4.08 4.04
CA LEU A 113 11.00 -2.63 4.09
C LEU A 113 11.03 -2.08 5.52
N ALA A 114 10.78 -2.95 6.51
CA ALA A 114 10.80 -2.61 7.92
C ALA A 114 11.58 -3.67 8.72
N GLU A 115 12.11 -3.27 9.87
CA GLU A 115 12.81 -4.13 10.82
C GLU A 115 12.18 -4.01 12.21
N HIS A 116 12.11 -5.13 12.93
CA HIS A 116 11.71 -5.10 14.33
C HIS A 116 12.85 -4.58 15.18
N LYS A 117 12.60 -3.49 15.90
CA LYS A 117 13.46 -3.02 16.99
C LYS A 117 12.69 -3.07 18.29
N VAL A 118 13.28 -3.67 19.32
CA VAL A 118 12.74 -3.62 20.67
C VAL A 118 13.52 -2.56 21.44
N ARG A 119 12.80 -1.58 22.02
CA ARG A 119 13.40 -0.52 22.84
C ARG A 119 12.67 -0.51 24.18
N GLY A 120 13.30 -1.07 25.20
CA GLY A 120 12.63 -1.31 26.50
C GLY A 120 11.60 -2.43 26.37
N ASP A 121 10.35 -2.15 26.76
CA ASP A 121 9.21 -3.07 26.66
C ASP A 121 8.36 -2.86 25.39
N ASP A 122 8.64 -1.81 24.62
CA ASP A 122 7.86 -1.44 23.44
C ASP A 122 8.49 -1.96 22.13
N LEU A 123 7.64 -2.49 21.26
CA LEU A 123 8.01 -2.96 19.93
C LEU A 123 7.88 -1.83 18.90
N TYR A 124 9.01 -1.46 18.31
CA TYR A 124 9.10 -0.46 17.25
C TYR A 124 9.38 -1.13 15.90
N TYR A 125 8.84 -0.53 14.85
CA TYR A 125 9.10 -0.89 13.47
C TYR A 125 9.94 0.21 12.83
N ALA A 126 11.21 -0.09 12.56
CA ALA A 126 12.14 0.83 11.95
C ALA A 126 12.16 0.63 10.44
N PHE A 127 12.10 1.73 9.69
CA PHE A 127 12.09 1.76 8.23
C PHE A 127 13.44 2.32 7.75
N PRO A 128 14.46 1.46 7.52
CA PRO A 128 15.83 1.91 7.23
C PRO A 128 15.94 2.73 5.95
N GLY A 129 15.05 2.53 4.97
CA GLY A 129 15.00 3.33 3.75
C GLY A 129 14.44 4.75 3.92
N ILE A 130 13.81 5.05 5.07
CA ILE A 130 13.12 6.31 5.35
C ILE A 130 13.75 7.07 6.51
N ALA A 131 14.48 6.38 7.40
CA ALA A 131 15.14 6.97 8.57
C ALA A 131 15.97 8.20 8.18
N THR A 132 15.39 9.38 8.42
CA THR A 132 16.08 10.65 8.24
C THR A 132 16.89 10.88 9.49
N VAL A 133 18.09 10.32 9.51
CA VAL A 133 19.03 10.51 10.63
C VAL A 133 19.18 12.01 10.87
N ARG A 134 18.64 12.50 11.98
CA ARG A 134 18.71 13.92 12.35
C ARG A 134 20.17 14.21 12.70
N LYS A 135 20.91 14.78 11.75
CA LYS A 135 22.31 15.14 11.97
C LYS A 135 22.38 16.40 12.83
N THR A 136 23.19 16.37 13.88
CA THR A 136 23.50 17.52 14.76
C THR A 136 24.99 17.86 14.64
N LYS A 137 25.33 19.13 14.80
CA LYS A 137 26.74 19.55 14.89
C LYS A 137 27.17 19.44 16.34
N ARG A 138 28.12 18.56 16.65
CA ARG A 138 28.71 18.44 17.99
C ARG A 138 30.12 19.01 17.97
N CYS A 139 30.46 19.84 18.95
CA CYS A 139 31.82 20.32 19.08
C CYS A 139 32.74 19.22 19.64
N ALA A 140 33.86 18.95 18.96
CA ALA A 140 34.86 17.98 19.42
C ALA A 140 35.56 18.39 20.74
N TYR A 141 35.51 19.67 21.10
CA TYR A 141 36.22 20.21 22.27
C TYR A 141 35.32 20.33 23.51
N CYS A 142 34.18 21.02 23.38
CA CYS A 142 33.30 21.28 24.53
C CYS A 142 32.07 20.37 24.59
N GLY A 143 31.84 19.54 23.56
CA GLY A 143 30.68 18.64 23.49
C GLY A 143 29.34 19.33 23.22
N ALA A 144 29.30 20.66 23.05
CA ALA A 144 28.08 21.40 22.78
C ALA A 144 27.45 20.95 21.45
N GLU A 145 26.13 20.77 21.48
CA GLU A 145 25.32 20.33 20.34
C GLU A 145 24.54 21.50 19.76
N TYR A 146 24.67 21.67 18.45
CA TYR A 146 24.02 22.72 17.68
C TYR A 146 23.18 22.14 16.54
N PRO A 147 22.04 22.73 16.22
CA PRO A 147 21.23 22.32 15.09
C PRO A 147 21.99 22.53 13.77
N LEU A 148 21.82 21.62 12.81
CA LEU A 148 22.49 21.69 11.51
C LEU A 148 22.20 22.98 10.71
N ARG A 149 21.07 23.65 11.03
CA ARG A 149 20.59 24.87 10.36
C ARG A 149 21.45 26.10 10.62
N GLU A 150 22.24 26.13 11.68
CA GLU A 150 23.10 27.28 11.97
C GLU A 150 24.32 27.29 11.03
N PRO A 151 24.49 28.34 10.20
CA PRO A 151 25.65 28.47 9.35
C PRO A 151 26.89 28.76 10.21
N GLY A 152 27.87 27.86 10.18
CA GLY A 152 29.08 27.96 10.98
C GLY A 152 29.80 26.63 11.15
N HIS A 153 31.12 26.66 11.04
CA HIS A 153 32.03 25.52 11.30
C HIS A 153 32.77 25.66 12.63
N LYS A 154 32.60 26.79 13.32
CA LYS A 154 33.23 27.11 14.60
C LYS A 154 32.16 27.17 15.69
N CYS A 155 32.49 26.58 16.83
CA CYS A 155 31.64 26.60 18.01
C CYS A 155 31.62 28.02 18.62
N PRO A 156 30.45 28.64 18.83
CA PRO A 156 30.36 29.95 19.47
C PRO A 156 30.73 29.93 20.96
N ALA A 157 30.69 28.77 21.62
CA ALA A 157 31.01 28.64 23.04
C ALA A 157 32.52 28.52 23.33
N CYS A 158 33.29 27.81 22.49
CA CYS A 158 34.71 27.53 22.76
C CYS A 158 35.65 27.79 21.57
N GLY A 159 35.13 28.16 20.40
CA GLY A 159 35.93 28.37 19.18
C GLY A 159 36.41 27.09 18.49
N GLY A 160 36.11 25.91 19.04
CA GLY A 160 36.47 24.60 18.48
C GLY A 160 35.73 24.26 17.18
N ILE A 161 36.20 23.23 16.49
CA ILE A 161 35.58 22.74 15.25
C ILE A 161 34.30 21.97 15.58
N LEU A 162 33.24 22.24 14.81
CA LEU A 162 31.99 21.49 14.86
C LEU A 162 32.04 20.31 13.89
N GLU A 163 31.86 19.11 14.41
CA GLU A 163 31.75 17.87 13.62
C GLU A 163 30.29 17.47 13.50
N VAL A 164 29.91 16.91 12.35
CA VAL A 164 28.54 16.45 12.12
C VAL A 164 28.43 15.03 12.68
N VAL A 165 27.64 14.87 13.73
CA VAL A 165 27.34 13.58 14.35
C VAL A 165 25.85 13.25 14.16
N GLU A 166 25.54 11.97 14.18
CA GLU A 166 24.16 11.50 14.21
C GLU A 166 23.60 11.82 15.60
N ALA A 167 22.45 12.53 15.67
CA ALA A 167 21.81 12.79 16.94
C ALA A 167 21.35 11.45 17.52
N LYS A 168 21.89 11.11 18.68
CA LYS A 168 21.45 9.96 19.45
C LYS A 168 20.31 10.44 20.34
N GLU A 169 19.07 10.19 19.94
CA GLU A 169 17.90 10.31 20.83
C GLU A 169 17.93 9.24 21.92
#